data_AF-A0A7U9XJE0-F1
#
_entry.id   AF-A0A7U9XJE0-F1
#
_cell.length_a   1.000
_cell.length_b   1.000
_cell.length_c   1.000
_cell.angle_alpha   90.00
_cell.angle_beta   90.00
_cell.angle_gamma   90.00
#
_symmetry.space_group_name_H-M   'P 1'
#
loop_
_entity.id
_entity.type
_entity.pdbx_description
1 polymer ?
#
loop_
_entity_poly.entity_id
_entity_poly.type
_entity_poly.pdbx_seq_one_letter_code
_entity_poly.pdbx_strand_id
1 'polypeptide(L)'
;MKKHSMKYKNFFFYCGFLMLLSEIWKQYCLTYIINDQTYNWWYFPFQLCSIPMYVCLILPWCNSPRIRGVLLAFLMDFGLLGGIFTFLDTTGMYYSLPLLTIHSFAWHILLILIGVRAGLCKEADHSLAGWVKCVCLFLACCLAATMFNLLFHPYGKINMFYISPYYAMRQVVFRDIAGLLGNSAGILLYILSIITGSGLVHLLWNRLTTAR
;
A
#
# COMPACT_ATOMS: atom_id res chain seq x y z
N MET A 1 -22.21 0.31 22.17
CA MET A 1 -21.29 -0.24 21.14
C MET A 1 -20.94 -1.68 21.51
N LYS A 2 -21.30 -2.67 20.68
CA LYS A 2 -21.13 -4.12 20.99
C LYS A 2 -19.64 -4.46 21.18
N LYS A 3 -19.28 -5.23 22.22
CA LYS A 3 -17.91 -5.67 22.59
C LYS A 3 -17.07 -6.23 21.42
N HIS A 4 -17.71 -6.82 20.41
CA HIS A 4 -17.06 -7.30 19.18
C HIS A 4 -16.52 -6.16 18.28
N SER A 5 -17.17 -4.99 18.29
CA SER A 5 -16.75 -3.80 17.54
C SER A 5 -15.46 -3.17 18.09
N MET A 6 -15.21 -3.31 19.39
CA MET A 6 -13.98 -2.80 20.02
C MET A 6 -12.76 -3.66 19.68
N LYS A 7 -12.92 -5.00 19.67
CA LYS A 7 -11.79 -5.92 19.44
C LYS A 7 -11.17 -5.82 18.04
N TYR A 8 -11.97 -5.61 16.99
CA TYR A 8 -11.41 -5.49 15.64
C TYR A 8 -10.69 -4.16 15.44
N LYS A 9 -11.21 -3.05 15.99
CA LYS A 9 -10.56 -1.73 15.89
C LYS A 9 -9.17 -1.77 16.53
N ASN A 10 -9.07 -2.44 17.67
CA ASN A 10 -7.80 -2.61 18.37
C ASN A 10 -6.79 -3.40 17.51
N PHE A 11 -7.22 -4.45 16.82
CA PHE A 11 -6.32 -5.20 15.92
C PHE A 11 -5.69 -4.29 14.85
N PHE A 12 -6.51 -3.58 14.07
CA PHE A 12 -5.99 -2.71 13.01
C PHE A 12 -5.13 -1.59 13.60
N PHE A 13 -5.54 -0.99 14.71
CA PHE A 13 -4.77 0.04 15.39
C PHE A 13 -3.39 -0.45 15.81
N TYR A 14 -3.30 -1.60 16.49
CA TYR A 14 -2.02 -2.15 16.94
C TYR A 14 -1.13 -2.56 15.76
N CYS A 15 -1.70 -3.11 14.69
CA CYS A 15 -0.96 -3.39 13.46
C CYS A 15 -0.42 -2.08 12.84
N GLY A 16 -1.25 -1.04 12.72
CA GLY A 16 -0.82 0.26 12.20
C GLY A 16 0.26 0.92 13.06
N PHE A 17 0.14 0.81 14.39
CA PHE A 17 1.13 1.33 15.33
C PHE A 17 2.46 0.56 15.26
N LEU A 18 2.40 -0.78 15.19
CA LEU A 18 3.58 -1.62 14.98
C LEU A 18 4.28 -1.28 13.65
N MET A 19 3.51 -1.13 12.58
CA MET A 19 4.03 -0.69 11.28
C MET A 19 4.70 0.67 11.39
N LEU A 20 4.09 1.65 12.06
CA LEU A 20 4.68 2.98 12.26
C LEU A 20 6.01 2.93 13.01
N LEU A 21 6.08 2.22 14.13
CA LEU A 21 7.33 2.08 14.88
C LEU A 21 8.42 1.40 14.04
N SER A 22 8.05 0.35 13.31
CA SER A 22 8.98 -0.38 12.44
C SER A 22 9.42 0.45 11.22
N GLU A 23 8.56 1.34 10.70
CA GLU A 23 8.88 2.29 9.64
C GLU A 23 9.87 3.35 10.16
N ILE A 24 9.65 3.89 11.36
CA ILE A 24 10.61 4.82 12.01
C ILE A 24 11.97 4.14 12.19
N TRP A 25 11.99 2.89 12.68
CA TRP A 25 13.21 2.10 12.77
C TRP A 25 13.88 1.93 11.39
N LYS A 26 13.11 1.58 10.36
CA LYS A 26 13.62 1.43 8.99
C LYS A 26 14.27 2.72 8.48
N GLN A 27 13.61 3.87 8.66
CA GLN A 27 14.14 5.18 8.28
C GLN A 27 15.42 5.52 9.06
N TYR A 28 15.48 5.18 10.35
CA TYR A 28 16.68 5.36 11.16
C TYR A 28 17.85 4.54 10.62
N CYS A 29 17.67 3.24 10.38
CA CYS A 29 18.72 2.39 9.82
C CYS A 29 19.18 2.87 8.45
N LEU A 30 18.26 3.21 7.56
CA LEU A 30 18.60 3.69 6.22
C LEU A 30 19.41 4.99 6.26
N THR A 31 19.01 5.94 7.11
CA THR A 31 19.67 7.26 7.17
C THR A 31 21.00 7.19 7.91
N TYR A 32 21.02 6.62 9.11
CA TYR A 32 22.17 6.73 10.02
C TYR A 32 23.15 5.55 9.95
N ILE A 33 22.71 4.37 9.51
CA ILE A 33 23.57 3.18 9.45
C ILE A 33 24.08 2.94 8.02
N ILE A 34 23.26 3.17 6.99
CA ILE A 34 23.57 2.81 5.61
C ILE A 34 24.01 3.99 4.75
N ASN A 35 23.33 5.13 4.83
CA ASN A 35 23.56 6.28 3.93
C ASN A 35 24.37 7.41 4.59
N ASP A 36 25.29 7.11 5.51
CA ASP A 36 26.22 8.09 6.10
C ASP A 36 25.52 9.36 6.62
N GLN A 37 24.39 9.21 7.32
CA GLN A 37 23.57 10.30 7.88
C GLN A 37 22.87 11.19 6.84
N THR A 38 22.81 10.76 5.59
CA THR A 38 22.07 11.43 4.52
C THR A 38 20.72 10.75 4.29
N TYR A 39 19.66 11.55 4.21
CA TYR A 39 18.32 11.02 4.02
C TYR A 39 18.12 10.55 2.56
N ASN A 40 17.72 9.29 2.39
CA ASN A 40 17.45 8.73 1.08
C ASN A 40 15.95 8.79 0.76
N TRP A 41 15.59 9.78 -0.05
CA TRP A 41 14.22 10.05 -0.51
C TRP A 41 13.54 8.90 -1.24
N TRP A 42 14.30 7.92 -1.75
CA TRP A 42 13.72 6.75 -2.42
C TRP A 42 12.85 5.94 -1.47
N TYR A 43 13.20 5.95 -0.18
CA TYR A 43 12.52 5.21 0.87
C TYR A 43 11.50 6.04 1.64
N PHE A 44 11.14 7.24 1.16
CA PHE A 44 10.07 8.03 1.76
C PHE A 44 8.80 7.15 1.93
N PRO A 45 8.14 7.15 3.10
CA PRO A 45 7.14 6.14 3.48
C PRO A 45 5.78 6.31 2.78
N PHE A 46 5.76 6.55 1.48
CA PHE A 46 4.54 6.79 0.70
C PHE A 46 4.49 5.88 -0.53
N GLN A 47 4.78 4.60 -0.34
CA GLN A 47 4.52 3.55 -1.32
C GLN A 47 3.14 2.93 -1.12
N LEU A 48 2.62 2.20 -2.11
CA LEU A 48 1.32 1.53 -1.99
C LEU A 48 1.26 0.59 -0.78
N CYS A 49 2.35 -0.12 -0.50
CA CYS A 49 2.51 -0.98 0.67
C CYS A 49 2.62 -0.21 2.00
N SER A 50 2.90 1.11 1.96
CA SER A 50 2.91 1.98 3.13
C SER A 50 1.52 2.50 3.51
N ILE A 51 0.61 2.64 2.53
CA ILE A 51 -0.75 3.19 2.77
C ILE A 51 -1.54 2.46 3.86
N PRO A 52 -1.53 1.11 3.93
CA PRO A 52 -2.21 0.37 4.99
C PRO A 52 -1.81 0.79 6.41
N MET A 53 -0.57 1.24 6.65
CA MET A 53 -0.15 1.76 7.95
C MET A 53 -1.02 2.96 8.35
N TYR A 54 -1.13 3.95 7.47
CA TYR A 54 -1.93 5.17 7.72
C TYR A 54 -3.42 4.85 7.85
N VAL A 55 -3.93 3.96 7.00
CA VAL A 55 -5.33 3.53 7.05
C VAL A 55 -5.64 2.81 8.38
N CYS A 56 -4.78 1.88 8.80
CA CYS A 56 -4.91 1.18 10.07
C CYS A 56 -4.85 2.11 11.28
N LEU A 57 -3.96 3.11 11.24
CA LEU A 57 -3.89 4.14 12.25
C LEU A 57 -5.21 4.91 12.26
N ILE A 58 -5.67 5.50 11.15
CA ILE A 58 -6.86 6.39 11.17
C ILE A 58 -8.18 5.68 11.51
N LEU A 59 -8.27 4.37 11.23
CA LEU A 59 -9.50 3.56 11.30
C LEU A 59 -10.31 3.67 12.61
N PRO A 60 -9.70 3.64 13.81
CA PRO A 60 -10.43 3.71 15.08
C PRO A 60 -11.10 5.07 15.31
N TRP A 61 -10.52 6.14 14.77
CA TRP A 61 -11.00 7.51 14.91
C TRP A 61 -12.09 7.87 13.88
N CYS A 62 -12.33 7.03 12.88
CA CYS A 62 -13.43 7.21 11.93
C CYS A 62 -14.78 6.83 12.58
N ASN A 63 -15.63 7.82 12.85
CA ASN A 63 -16.96 7.60 13.42
C ASN A 63 -17.99 7.14 12.37
N SER A 64 -17.83 7.54 11.10
CA SER A 64 -18.74 7.16 10.01
C SER A 64 -18.59 5.68 9.62
N PRO A 65 -19.65 4.85 9.71
CA PRO A 65 -19.63 3.46 9.26
C PRO A 65 -19.31 3.34 7.76
N ARG A 66 -19.77 4.30 6.95
CA ARG A 66 -19.52 4.32 5.50
C ARG A 66 -18.04 4.48 5.20
N ILE A 67 -17.37 5.43 5.87
CA ILE A 67 -15.93 5.67 5.69
C ILE A 67 -15.14 4.46 6.17
N ARG A 68 -15.48 3.90 7.34
CA ARG A 68 -14.85 2.67 7.84
C ARG A 68 -14.97 1.51 6.87
N GLY A 69 -16.14 1.30 6.28
CA GLY A 69 -16.35 0.23 5.31
C GLY A 69 -15.49 0.38 4.07
N VAL A 70 -15.32 1.61 3.57
CA VAL A 70 -14.40 1.92 2.45
C VAL A 70 -12.94 1.69 2.85
N LEU A 71 -12.52 2.15 4.03
CA LEU A 71 -11.14 1.94 4.49
C LEU A 71 -10.81 0.45 4.68
N LEU A 72 -11.73 -0.33 5.22
CA LEU A 72 -11.58 -1.78 5.34
C LEU A 72 -11.57 -2.45 3.96
N ALA A 73 -12.45 -2.06 3.04
CA ALA A 73 -12.43 -2.55 1.67
C ALA A 73 -11.11 -2.21 0.95
N PHE A 74 -10.56 -1.01 1.19
CA PHE A 74 -9.25 -0.63 0.64
C PHE A 74 -8.11 -1.53 1.15
N LEU A 75 -8.11 -1.87 2.44
CA LEU A 75 -7.15 -2.83 3.02
C LEU A 75 -7.33 -4.23 2.42
N MET A 76 -8.58 -4.67 2.27
CA MET A 76 -8.96 -5.95 1.68
C MET A 76 -8.54 -6.08 0.21
N ASP A 77 -8.64 -5.00 -0.57
CA ASP A 77 -8.37 -5.02 -2.01
C ASP A 77 -6.93 -4.58 -2.32
N PHE A 78 -6.65 -3.29 -2.18
CA PHE A 78 -5.37 -2.69 -2.57
C PHE A 78 -4.25 -3.05 -1.59
N GLY A 79 -4.54 -3.08 -0.28
CA GLY A 79 -3.57 -3.47 0.74
C GLY A 79 -3.13 -4.92 0.60
N LEU A 80 -4.10 -5.83 0.42
CA LEU A 80 -3.84 -7.25 0.17
C LEU A 80 -3.08 -7.48 -1.14
N LEU A 81 -3.51 -6.83 -2.23
CA LEU A 81 -2.85 -6.90 -3.53
C LEU A 81 -1.38 -6.48 -3.42
N GLY A 82 -1.10 -5.34 -2.79
CA GLY A 82 0.27 -4.86 -2.57
C GLY A 82 1.11 -5.80 -1.69
N GLY A 83 0.50 -6.44 -0.70
CA GLY A 83 1.14 -7.46 0.13
C GLY A 83 1.50 -8.73 -0.63
N ILE A 84 0.66 -9.18 -1.57
CA ILE A 84 0.88 -10.42 -2.35
C ILE A 84 1.86 -10.19 -3.49
N PHE A 85 1.65 -9.14 -4.31
CA PHE A 85 2.36 -8.98 -5.58
C PHE A 85 3.85 -8.69 -5.40
N THR A 86 4.28 -8.15 -4.26
CA THR A 86 5.71 -8.00 -3.95
C THR A 86 6.45 -9.34 -3.94
N PHE A 87 5.76 -10.45 -3.65
CA PHE A 87 6.40 -11.77 -3.63
C PHE A 87 6.60 -12.36 -5.02
N LEU A 88 5.96 -11.79 -6.05
CA LEU A 88 6.19 -12.15 -7.44
C LEU A 88 7.47 -11.50 -7.99
N ASP A 89 7.89 -10.38 -7.40
CA ASP A 89 9.16 -9.71 -7.69
C ASP A 89 9.78 -9.20 -6.38
N THR A 90 10.63 -10.04 -5.78
CA THR A 90 11.24 -9.77 -4.48
C THR A 90 12.45 -8.85 -4.54
N THR A 91 12.85 -8.39 -5.73
CA THR A 91 14.09 -7.60 -5.91
C THR A 91 14.10 -6.33 -5.06
N GLY A 92 12.94 -5.68 -4.90
CA GLY A 92 12.77 -4.50 -4.06
C GLY A 92 12.74 -4.76 -2.55
N MET A 93 12.84 -6.02 -2.10
CA MET A 93 12.80 -6.40 -0.68
C MET A 93 14.18 -6.69 -0.07
N TYR A 94 15.23 -6.77 -0.89
CA TYR A 94 16.59 -7.04 -0.40
C TYR A 94 17.35 -5.75 -0.11
N TYR A 95 17.95 -5.71 1.08
CA TYR A 95 18.78 -4.61 1.55
C TYR A 95 20.17 -5.11 1.92
N SER A 96 21.15 -4.21 1.94
CA SER A 96 22.51 -4.51 2.39
C SER A 96 22.55 -4.97 3.86
N LEU A 97 21.70 -4.40 4.71
CA LEU A 97 21.52 -4.82 6.10
C LEU A 97 20.47 -5.96 6.19
N PRO A 98 20.84 -7.19 6.62
CA PRO A 98 19.91 -8.33 6.64
C PRO A 98 18.64 -8.10 7.47
N LEU A 99 18.74 -7.33 8.55
CA LEU A 99 17.58 -6.98 9.38
C LEU A 99 16.53 -6.15 8.62
N LEU A 100 16.95 -5.29 7.69
CA LEU A 100 16.02 -4.54 6.82
C LEU A 100 15.33 -5.46 5.82
N THR A 101 16.04 -6.47 5.30
CA THR A 101 15.44 -7.50 4.46
C THR A 101 14.38 -8.27 5.24
N ILE A 102 14.69 -8.78 6.44
CA ILE A 102 13.71 -9.47 7.29
C ILE A 102 12.50 -8.57 7.58
N HIS A 103 12.76 -7.31 7.92
CA HIS A 103 11.71 -6.31 8.13
C HIS A 103 10.81 -6.14 6.90
N SER A 104 11.38 -6.03 5.69
CA SER A 104 10.63 -5.90 4.45
C SER A 104 9.70 -7.09 4.20
N PHE A 105 10.19 -8.32 4.43
CA PHE A 105 9.35 -9.52 4.30
C PHE A 105 8.25 -9.55 5.37
N ALA A 106 8.59 -9.26 6.63
CA ALA A 106 7.62 -9.22 7.73
C ALA A 106 6.53 -8.16 7.50
N TRP A 107 6.87 -7.00 6.93
CA TRP A 107 5.94 -5.95 6.56
C TRP A 107 4.86 -6.47 5.61
N HIS A 108 5.26 -7.15 4.53
CA HIS A 108 4.31 -7.63 3.52
C HIS A 108 3.50 -8.85 3.99
N ILE A 109 4.07 -9.72 4.83
CA ILE A 109 3.29 -10.76 5.50
C ILE A 109 2.21 -10.13 6.38
N LEU A 110 2.55 -9.09 7.16
CA LEU A 110 1.57 -8.38 7.97
C LEU A 110 0.49 -7.70 7.11
N LEU A 111 0.85 -7.11 5.96
CA LEU A 111 -0.13 -6.57 5.02
C LEU A 111 -1.14 -7.62 4.54
N ILE A 112 -0.67 -8.82 4.22
CA ILE A 112 -1.55 -9.94 3.82
C ILE A 112 -2.52 -10.27 4.96
N LEU A 113 -2.02 -10.39 6.19
CA LEU A 113 -2.86 -10.68 7.37
C LEU A 113 -3.90 -9.58 7.61
N ILE A 114 -3.51 -8.31 7.48
CA ILE A 114 -4.40 -7.16 7.59
C ILE A 114 -5.49 -7.22 6.51
N GLY A 115 -5.11 -7.44 5.25
CA GLY A 115 -6.04 -7.51 4.13
C GLY A 115 -7.05 -8.64 4.25
N VAL A 116 -6.59 -9.84 4.59
CA VAL A 116 -7.46 -11.00 4.86
C VAL A 116 -8.40 -10.71 6.04
N ARG A 117 -7.88 -10.11 7.13
CA ARG A 117 -8.70 -9.76 8.29
C ARG A 117 -9.74 -8.70 7.96
N ALA A 118 -9.41 -7.74 7.10
CA ALA A 118 -10.34 -6.72 6.62
C ALA A 118 -11.45 -7.32 5.76
N GLY A 119 -11.12 -8.24 4.84
CA GLY A 119 -12.13 -8.93 4.02
C GLY A 119 -13.05 -9.87 4.80
N LEU A 120 -12.59 -10.42 5.93
CA LEU A 120 -13.44 -11.19 6.86
C LEU A 120 -14.30 -10.29 7.78
N CYS A 121 -14.11 -8.97 7.74
CA CYS A 121 -14.86 -8.05 8.58
C CYS A 121 -16.21 -7.71 7.95
N LYS A 122 -17.30 -7.94 8.68
CA LYS A 122 -18.68 -7.60 8.22
C LYS A 122 -18.90 -6.11 7.95
N GLU A 123 -18.00 -5.25 8.41
CA GLU A 123 -18.10 -3.81 8.19
C GLU A 123 -17.46 -3.35 6.88
N ALA A 124 -16.66 -4.20 6.22
CA ALA A 124 -16.09 -3.88 4.92
C ALA A 124 -17.19 -3.72 3.87
N ASP A 125 -17.06 -2.71 3.01
CA ASP A 125 -18.02 -2.45 1.93
C ASP A 125 -17.70 -3.37 0.74
N HIS A 126 -18.36 -4.53 0.67
CA HIS A 126 -18.22 -5.52 -0.42
C HIS A 126 -19.04 -5.18 -1.68
N SER A 127 -19.70 -4.01 -1.71
CA SER A 127 -20.45 -3.59 -2.88
C SER A 127 -19.52 -3.06 -3.97
N LEU A 128 -19.94 -3.15 -5.24
CA LEU A 128 -19.23 -2.52 -6.35
C LEU A 128 -19.03 -1.01 -6.14
N ALA A 129 -20.01 -0.33 -5.52
CA ALA A 129 -19.89 1.08 -5.16
C ALA A 129 -18.81 1.30 -4.08
N GLY A 130 -18.62 0.35 -3.17
CA GLY A 130 -17.51 0.32 -2.20
C GLY A 130 -16.16 0.23 -2.90
N TRP A 131 -16.02 -0.69 -3.87
CA TRP A 131 -14.81 -0.81 -4.67
C TRP A 131 -14.49 0.47 -5.46
N VAL A 132 -15.48 1.10 -6.11
CA VAL A 132 -15.28 2.37 -6.82
C VAL A 132 -14.76 3.46 -5.88
N LYS A 133 -15.27 3.55 -4.64
CA LYS A 133 -14.72 4.49 -3.64
C LYS A 133 -13.28 4.16 -3.26
N CYS A 134 -12.92 2.88 -3.20
CA CYS A 134 -11.53 2.46 -2.98
C CYS A 134 -10.62 2.85 -4.16
N VAL A 135 -11.11 2.75 -5.41
CA VAL A 135 -10.41 3.27 -6.60
C VAL A 135 -10.20 4.77 -6.49
N CYS A 136 -11.22 5.55 -6.10
CA CYS A 136 -11.05 6.99 -5.88
C CYS A 136 -10.00 7.29 -4.80
N LEU A 137 -9.98 6.55 -3.70
CA LEU A 137 -8.96 6.69 -2.66
C LEU A 137 -7.55 6.35 -3.20
N PHE A 138 -7.42 5.27 -3.96
CA PHE A 138 -6.16 4.91 -4.62
C PHE A 138 -5.68 6.01 -5.57
N LEU A 139 -6.55 6.54 -6.42
CA LEU A 139 -6.20 7.62 -7.34
C LEU A 139 -5.82 8.91 -6.62
N ALA A 140 -6.45 9.22 -5.48
CA ALA A 140 -6.04 10.31 -4.61
C ALA A 140 -4.62 10.09 -4.04
N CYS A 141 -4.29 8.86 -3.64
CA CYS A 141 -2.92 8.49 -3.26
C CYS A 141 -1.93 8.61 -4.43
N CYS A 142 -2.31 8.19 -5.64
CA CYS A 142 -1.49 8.39 -6.84
C CYS A 142 -1.22 9.88 -7.09
N LEU A 143 -2.25 10.73 -6.99
CA LEU A 143 -2.08 12.18 -7.15
C LEU A 143 -1.11 12.74 -6.11
N ALA A 144 -1.24 12.34 -4.84
CA ALA A 144 -0.32 12.74 -3.78
C ALA A 144 1.11 12.24 -4.03
N ALA A 145 1.27 10.99 -4.51
CA ALA A 145 2.57 10.43 -4.87
C ALA A 145 3.22 11.18 -6.03
N THR A 146 2.45 11.54 -7.07
CA THR A 146 2.92 12.40 -8.16
C THR A 146 3.33 13.77 -7.65
N MET A 147 2.54 14.38 -6.76
CA MET A 147 2.89 15.67 -6.15
C MET A 147 4.21 15.57 -5.37
N PHE A 148 4.41 14.54 -4.55
CA PHE A 148 5.68 14.32 -3.86
C PHE A 148 6.84 14.13 -4.82
N ASN A 149 6.64 13.35 -5.89
CA ASN A 149 7.66 13.14 -6.92
C ASN A 149 8.06 14.45 -7.62
N LEU A 150 7.12 15.37 -7.83
CA LEU A 150 7.40 16.68 -8.43
C LEU A 150 8.04 17.66 -7.44
N LEU A 151 7.54 17.72 -6.21
CA LEU A 151 8.02 18.69 -5.21
C LEU A 151 9.39 18.32 -4.64
N PHE A 152 9.67 17.03 -4.45
CA PHE A 152 10.86 16.59 -3.73
C PHE A 152 11.99 16.05 -4.60
N HIS A 153 11.83 16.01 -5.94
CA HIS A 153 12.93 15.63 -6.83
C HIS A 153 14.22 16.46 -6.65
N PRO A 154 14.20 17.76 -6.26
CA PRO A 154 15.44 18.52 -6.09
C PRO A 154 16.27 18.03 -4.91
N TYR A 155 15.65 17.38 -3.92
CA TYR A 155 16.32 16.96 -2.69
C TYR A 155 16.91 15.54 -2.77
N GLY A 156 16.60 14.78 -3.82
CA GLY A 156 17.14 13.45 -4.03
C GLY A 156 16.27 12.60 -4.93
N LYS A 157 16.65 11.31 -5.08
CA LYS A 157 15.89 10.38 -5.91
C LYS A 157 14.60 9.98 -5.22
N ILE A 158 13.46 10.50 -5.69
CA ILE A 158 12.14 10.16 -5.15
C ILE A 158 11.26 9.49 -6.21
N ASN A 159 10.66 8.35 -5.84
CA ASN A 159 9.82 7.56 -6.75
C ASN A 159 8.63 6.92 -6.04
N MET A 160 7.75 7.75 -5.50
CA MET A 160 6.55 7.32 -4.80
C MET A 160 5.58 6.63 -5.75
N PHE A 161 5.05 5.49 -5.31
CA PHE A 161 4.22 4.57 -6.08
C PHE A 161 4.88 4.07 -7.36
N TYR A 162 6.19 4.28 -7.50
CA TYR A 162 6.94 4.08 -8.72
C TYR A 162 6.48 4.91 -9.92
N ILE A 163 5.61 5.91 -9.74
CA ILE A 163 5.00 6.69 -10.84
C ILE A 163 5.68 8.05 -11.08
N SER A 164 6.97 8.18 -10.75
CA SER A 164 7.70 9.43 -10.99
C SER A 164 7.93 9.66 -12.48
N PRO A 165 7.69 10.88 -13.01
CA PRO A 165 8.00 11.19 -14.41
C PRO A 165 9.51 11.19 -14.68
N TYR A 166 10.33 11.36 -13.64
CA TYR A 166 11.79 11.45 -13.74
C TYR A 166 12.51 10.10 -13.82
N TYR A 167 11.81 8.99 -13.52
CA TYR A 167 12.39 7.65 -13.53
C TYR A 167 11.58 6.73 -14.43
N ALA A 168 12.28 6.02 -15.31
CA ALA A 168 11.65 5.00 -16.14
C ALA A 168 11.10 3.85 -15.27
N MET A 169 9.92 3.35 -15.63
CA MET A 169 9.33 2.13 -15.08
C MET A 169 10.35 0.97 -15.09
N ARG A 170 10.46 0.27 -13.96
CA ARG A 170 11.37 -0.89 -13.82
C ARG A 170 10.65 -2.19 -13.49
N GLN A 171 9.37 -2.12 -13.15
CA GLN A 171 8.51 -3.26 -12.86
C GLN A 171 8.51 -4.20 -14.06
N VAL A 172 8.67 -5.50 -13.80
CA VAL A 172 9.01 -6.54 -14.78
C VAL A 172 8.27 -6.41 -16.12
N VAL A 173 6.95 -6.21 -16.08
CA VAL A 173 6.11 -6.10 -17.30
C VAL A 173 6.07 -4.66 -17.86
N PHE A 174 6.10 -3.66 -16.98
CA PHE A 174 5.87 -2.25 -17.38
C PHE A 174 7.11 -1.56 -17.92
N ARG A 175 8.31 -2.09 -17.62
CA ARG A 175 9.56 -1.59 -18.18
C ARG A 175 9.59 -1.68 -19.71
N ASP A 176 9.18 -2.83 -20.24
CA ASP A 176 9.24 -3.08 -21.68
C ASP A 176 8.16 -2.25 -22.41
N ILE A 177 6.99 -2.11 -21.80
CA ILE A 177 5.91 -1.21 -22.26
C ILE A 177 6.40 0.25 -22.28
N ALA A 178 7.05 0.71 -21.22
CA ALA A 178 7.60 2.07 -21.13
C ALA A 178 8.69 2.31 -22.16
N GLY A 179 9.49 1.29 -22.49
CA GLY A 179 10.49 1.35 -23.56
C GLY A 179 9.88 1.52 -24.95
N LEU A 180 8.70 0.93 -25.20
CA LEU A 180 8.03 0.98 -26.51
C LEU A 180 7.09 2.19 -26.68
N LEU A 181 6.33 2.55 -25.65
CA LEU A 181 5.24 3.53 -25.73
C LEU A 181 5.53 4.81 -24.92
N GLY A 182 6.68 4.87 -24.25
CA GLY A 182 7.06 5.97 -23.36
C GLY A 182 6.64 5.76 -21.90
N ASN A 183 7.34 6.44 -20.99
CA ASN A 183 7.18 6.24 -19.55
C ASN A 183 5.76 6.56 -19.05
N SER A 184 5.10 7.58 -19.60
CA SER A 184 3.73 7.95 -19.24
C SER A 184 2.73 6.84 -19.56
N ALA A 185 2.90 6.15 -20.68
CA ALA A 185 2.05 5.00 -21.05
C ALA A 185 2.30 3.82 -20.09
N GLY A 186 3.57 3.55 -19.74
CA GLY A 186 3.94 2.54 -18.74
C GLY A 186 3.30 2.81 -17.37
N ILE A 187 3.38 4.05 -16.89
CA ILE A 187 2.76 4.48 -15.62
C ILE A 187 1.24 4.32 -15.66
N LEU A 188 0.59 4.75 -16.75
CA LEU A 188 -0.86 4.60 -16.91
C LEU A 188 -1.28 3.13 -16.84
N LEU A 189 -0.60 2.26 -17.59
CA LEU A 189 -0.91 0.83 -17.61
C LEU A 189 -0.61 0.16 -16.27
N TYR A 190 0.42 0.61 -15.53
CA TYR A 190 0.68 0.17 -14.17
C TYR A 190 -0.49 0.49 -13.23
N ILE A 191 -0.97 1.74 -13.23
CA ILE A 191 -2.13 2.17 -12.43
C ILE A 191 -3.38 1.35 -12.80
N LEU A 192 -3.65 1.17 -14.09
CA LEU A 192 -4.79 0.38 -14.56
C LEU A 192 -4.69 -1.10 -14.15
N SER A 193 -3.48 -1.68 -14.14
CA SER A 193 -3.27 -3.05 -13.67
C SER A 193 -3.57 -3.22 -12.18
N ILE A 194 -3.22 -2.23 -11.35
CA ILE A 194 -3.52 -2.26 -9.91
C ILE A 194 -5.03 -2.16 -9.69
N ILE A 195 -5.71 -1.25 -10.41
CA ILE A 195 -7.17 -1.11 -10.35
C ILE A 195 -7.85 -2.42 -10.78
N THR A 196 -7.38 -3.03 -11.87
CA THR A 196 -7.93 -4.30 -12.37
C THR A 196 -7.70 -5.43 -11.37
N GLY A 197 -6.48 -5.56 -10.85
CA GLY A 197 -6.12 -6.56 -9.85
C GLY A 197 -6.92 -6.42 -8.55
N SER A 198 -7.10 -5.19 -8.07
CA SER A 198 -7.91 -4.92 -6.88
C SER A 198 -9.38 -5.27 -7.11
N GLY A 199 -9.91 -5.03 -8.32
CA GLY A 199 -11.25 -5.46 -8.73
C GLY A 199 -11.42 -6.98 -8.71
N LEU A 200 -10.43 -7.73 -9.18
CA LEU A 200 -10.46 -9.20 -9.11
C LEU A 200 -10.46 -9.71 -7.67
N VAL A 201 -9.63 -9.13 -6.80
CA VAL A 201 -9.62 -9.43 -5.36
C VAL A 201 -10.99 -9.11 -4.73
N HIS A 202 -11.58 -7.96 -5.07
CA HIS A 202 -12.88 -7.55 -4.56
C HIS A 202 -13.98 -8.52 -4.97
N LEU A 203 -14.01 -8.94 -6.25
CA LEU A 203 -14.98 -9.91 -6.76
C LEU A 203 -14.86 -11.27 -6.06
N LEU A 204 -13.63 -11.73 -5.79
CA LEU A 204 -13.38 -12.95 -5.04
C LEU A 204 -13.99 -12.86 -3.63
N TRP A 205 -13.75 -11.76 -2.92
CA TRP A 205 -14.35 -11.53 -1.60
C TRP A 205 -15.86 -11.47 -1.64
N ASN A 206 -16.43 -10.75 -2.62
CA ASN A 206 -17.88 -10.66 -2.77
C ASN A 206 -18.53 -12.04 -2.99
N ARG A 207 -17.87 -12.94 -3.74
CA ARG A 207 -18.35 -14.33 -3.87
C ARG A 207 -18.25 -15.10 -2.55
N LEU A 208 -17.15 -14.98 -1.82
CA LEU A 208 -16.95 -15.66 -0.54
C LEU A 208 -17.90 -15.20 0.56
N THR A 209 -18.36 -13.95 0.51
CA THR A 209 -19.31 -13.39 1.48
C THR A 209 -20.77 -13.64 1.10
N THR A 210 -21.11 -13.64 -0.20
CA THR A 210 -22.46 -13.97 -0.68
C THR A 210 -22.78 -15.46 -0.58
N ALA A 211 -21.76 -16.33 -0.56
CA ALA A 211 -21.93 -17.78 -0.37
C ALA A 211 -22.19 -18.21 1.09
N ARG A 212 -22.31 -17.27 2.04
CA ARG A 212 -22.59 -17.52 3.46
C ARG A 212 -23.98 -17.03 3.83
#